data_AF-A0A7W9ALN4-F1
#
_entry.id   AF-A0A7W9ALN4-F1
#
_cell.length_a   1.000
_cell.length_b   1.000
_cell.length_c   1.000
_cell.angle_alpha   90.00
_cell.angle_beta   90.00
_cell.angle_gamma   90.00
#
_symmetry.space_group_name_H-M   'P 1'
#
loop_
_entity.id
_entity.type
_entity.pdbx_description
1 polymer ?
#
loop_
_entity_poly.entity_id
_entity_poly.type
_entity_poly.pdbx_seq_one_letter_code
_entity_poly.pdbx_strand_id
1 'polypeptide(L)'
;MTGMTTQQRLIYMANQIARNMAMMPHDKAVAALADHVAMFWDPRMKSMIFADSAGLSPIAADAIAYLKQGGTPAHQTQATEFNAVGEAGHSDAG
;
A
#
# COMPACT_ATOMS: atom_id res chain seq x y z
N MET A 1 11.32 29.15 7.10
CA MET A 1 11.30 27.84 6.43
C MET A 1 10.00 27.17 6.81
N THR A 2 9.03 27.08 5.92
CA THR A 2 7.73 26.46 6.23
C THR A 2 7.96 24.96 6.39
N GLY A 3 7.92 24.47 7.62
CA GLY A 3 8.02 23.04 7.90
C GLY A 3 6.84 22.30 7.31
N MET A 4 7.07 21.07 6.85
CA MET A 4 6.03 20.19 6.35
C MET A 4 4.97 19.94 7.44
N THR A 5 3.69 20.15 7.14
CA THR A 5 2.61 19.82 8.07
C THR A 5 2.52 18.29 8.26
N THR A 6 1.95 17.84 9.37
CA THR A 6 1.73 16.41 9.62
C THR A 6 0.97 15.74 8.48
N GLN A 7 -0.03 16.41 7.91
CA GLN A 7 -0.80 15.92 6.77
C GLN A 7 0.05 15.78 5.51
N GLN A 8 0.85 16.80 5.19
CA GLN A 8 1.79 16.74 4.06
C GLN A 8 2.77 15.56 4.24
N ARG A 9 3.22 15.30 5.48
CA ARG A 9 4.05 14.13 5.80
C ARG A 9 3.35 12.81 5.53
N LEU A 10 2.06 12.68 5.88
CA LEU A 10 1.26 11.48 5.58
C LEU A 10 1.10 11.27 4.07
N ILE A 11 0.80 12.33 3.32
CA ILE A 11 0.69 12.28 1.85
C ILE A 11 2.01 11.80 1.23
N TYR A 12 3.13 12.36 1.69
CA TYR A 12 4.45 11.92 1.26
C TYR A 12 4.71 10.44 1.56
N MET A 13 4.41 9.98 2.78
CA MET A 13 4.59 8.57 3.15
C MET A 13 3.71 7.64 2.32
N ALA A 14 2.42 7.96 2.15
CA ALA A 14 1.52 7.18 1.29
C ALA A 14 2.04 7.07 -0.15
N ASN A 15 2.54 8.17 -0.70
CA ASN A 15 3.14 8.18 -2.04
C ASN A 15 4.45 7.38 -2.13
N GLN A 16 5.27 7.36 -1.08
CA GLN A 16 6.47 6.53 -1.05
C GLN A 16 6.12 5.04 -1.05
N ILE A 17 5.12 4.63 -0.26
CA ILE A 17 4.65 3.25 -0.22
C ILE A 17 4.04 2.86 -1.57
N ALA A 18 3.21 3.73 -2.16
CA ALA A 18 2.60 3.53 -3.48
C ALA A 18 3.65 3.31 -4.57
N ARG A 19 4.78 4.03 -4.54
CA ARG A 19 5.89 3.84 -5.50
C ARG A 19 6.50 2.46 -5.41
N ASN A 20 6.69 1.93 -4.20
CA ASN A 20 7.20 0.57 -4.01
C ASN A 20 6.24 -0.48 -4.58
N MET A 21 4.93 -0.20 -4.47
CA MET A 21 3.88 -1.10 -4.95
C MET A 21 3.60 -0.98 -6.45
N ALA A 22 4.12 0.05 -7.12
CA ALA A 22 3.91 0.30 -8.55
C ALA A 22 4.54 -0.77 -9.47
N MET A 23 5.32 -1.71 -8.93
CA MET A 23 5.78 -2.89 -9.67
C MET A 23 4.66 -3.93 -9.91
N MET A 24 3.57 -3.84 -9.13
CA MET A 24 2.39 -4.70 -9.29
C MET A 24 1.35 -4.05 -10.22
N PRO A 25 0.42 -4.83 -10.80
CA PRO A 25 -0.74 -4.27 -11.50
C PRO A 25 -1.50 -3.29 -10.60
N HIS A 26 -2.08 -2.24 -11.19
CA HIS A 26 -2.68 -1.12 -10.46
C HIS A 26 -3.64 -1.56 -9.35
N ASP A 27 -4.59 -2.44 -9.66
CA ASP A 27 -5.56 -2.98 -8.70
C ASP A 27 -4.89 -3.70 -7.50
N LYS A 28 -3.84 -4.49 -7.77
CA LYS A 28 -3.06 -5.16 -6.72
C LYS A 28 -2.26 -4.16 -5.89
N ALA A 29 -1.70 -3.13 -6.51
CA ALA A 29 -0.98 -2.07 -5.81
C ALA A 29 -1.91 -1.27 -4.89
N VAL A 30 -3.12 -0.96 -5.34
CA VAL A 30 -4.17 -0.32 -4.54
C VAL A 30 -4.53 -1.18 -3.34
N ALA A 31 -4.86 -2.46 -3.57
CA ALA A 31 -5.23 -3.38 -2.50
C ALA A 31 -4.11 -3.54 -1.45
N ALA A 32 -2.86 -3.68 -1.91
CA ALA A 32 -1.70 -3.81 -1.03
C ALA A 32 -1.46 -2.53 -0.20
N LEU A 33 -1.66 -1.35 -0.79
CA LEU A 33 -1.51 -0.09 -0.07
C LEU A 33 -2.61 0.11 0.95
N ALA A 34 -3.85 -0.21 0.58
CA ALA A 34 -4.99 -0.16 1.48
C ALA A 34 -4.79 -1.07 2.70
N ASP A 35 -4.31 -2.31 2.48
CA ASP A 35 -3.94 -3.23 3.55
C ASP A 35 -2.87 -2.64 4.48
N HIS A 36 -1.78 -2.12 3.90
CA HIS A 36 -0.69 -1.52 4.67
C HIS A 36 -1.17 -0.35 5.54
N VAL A 37 -1.99 0.56 4.98
CA VAL A 37 -2.56 1.68 5.74
C VAL A 37 -3.52 1.19 6.82
N ALA A 38 -4.37 0.21 6.51
CA ALA A 38 -5.32 -0.34 7.47
C ALA A 38 -4.60 -0.92 8.71
N MET A 39 -3.53 -1.68 8.47
CA MET A 39 -2.76 -2.40 9.48
C MET A 39 -1.82 -1.52 10.30
N PHE A 40 -1.03 -0.68 9.64
CA PHE A 40 0.11 -0.02 10.28
C PHE A 40 -0.17 1.41 10.71
N TRP A 41 -1.23 2.04 10.19
CA TRP A 41 -1.55 3.41 10.56
C TRP A 41 -2.58 3.46 11.69
N ASP A 42 -2.32 4.33 12.66
CA ASP A 42 -3.23 4.62 13.77
C ASP A 42 -4.52 5.33 13.25
N PRO A 43 -5.67 5.18 13.94
CA PRO A 43 -6.91 5.89 13.59
C PRO A 43 -6.76 7.39 13.33
N ARG A 44 -5.89 8.12 14.06
CA ARG A 44 -5.66 9.54 13.80
C ARG A 44 -4.99 9.80 12.45
N MET A 45 -4.01 8.97 12.08
CA MET A 45 -3.33 9.08 10.78
C MET A 45 -4.32 8.85 9.64
N LYS A 46 -5.17 7.83 9.77
CA LYS A 46 -6.24 7.52 8.83
C LYS A 46 -7.22 8.68 8.69
N SER A 47 -7.71 9.24 9.79
CA SER A 47 -8.60 10.41 9.75
C SER A 47 -7.96 11.63 9.07
N MET A 48 -6.68 11.90 9.30
CA MET A 48 -5.98 13.03 8.68
C MET A 48 -5.87 12.88 7.16
N ILE A 49 -5.50 11.70 6.65
CA ILE A 49 -5.38 11.48 5.20
C ILE A 49 -6.75 11.36 4.50
N PHE A 50 -7.81 11.00 5.23
CA PHE A 50 -9.18 10.97 4.69
C PHE A 50 -9.81 12.36 4.54
N ALA A 51 -9.31 13.34 5.31
CA ALA A 51 -9.78 14.72 5.30
C ALA A 51 -9.23 15.51 4.11
N ASP A 52 -7.99 15.25 3.71
CA ASP A 52 -7.34 15.90 2.57
C ASP A 52 -6.42 14.91 1.85
N SER A 53 -6.84 14.53 0.66
CA SER A 53 -6.13 13.60 -0.24
C SER A 53 -5.44 14.33 -1.41
N ALA A 54 -5.40 15.67 -1.36
CA ALA A 54 -4.73 16.47 -2.38
C ALA A 54 -3.24 16.12 -2.46
N GLY A 55 -2.74 15.82 -3.67
CA GLY A 55 -1.34 15.45 -3.89
C GLY A 55 -1.01 13.97 -3.65
N LEU A 56 -2.01 13.11 -3.40
CA LEU A 56 -1.81 11.67 -3.49
C LEU A 56 -1.59 11.24 -4.96
N SER A 57 -0.69 10.28 -5.14
CA SER A 57 -0.52 9.54 -6.39
C SER A 57 -1.76 8.71 -6.71
N PRO A 58 -1.99 8.29 -7.97
CA PRO A 58 -3.19 7.56 -8.36
C PRO A 58 -3.45 6.30 -7.51
N ILE A 59 -2.42 5.50 -7.25
CA ILE A 59 -2.51 4.29 -6.40
C ILE A 59 -2.90 4.67 -4.96
N ALA A 60 -2.29 5.73 -4.41
CA ALA A 60 -2.60 6.18 -3.05
C ALA A 60 -4.00 6.79 -2.92
N ALA A 61 -4.43 7.56 -3.92
CA ALA A 61 -5.75 8.15 -3.94
C ALA A 61 -6.83 7.05 -3.94
N ASP A 62 -6.67 6.03 -4.78
CA ASP A 62 -7.64 4.94 -4.90
C ASP A 62 -7.66 4.05 -3.64
N ALA A 63 -6.50 3.72 -3.07
CA ALA A 63 -6.40 2.97 -1.83
C ALA A 63 -7.06 3.69 -0.64
N ILE A 64 -6.84 5.00 -0.53
CA ILE A 64 -7.47 5.83 0.51
C ILE A 64 -8.98 5.95 0.28
N ALA A 65 -9.43 6.09 -0.97
CA ALA A 65 -10.85 6.11 -1.32
C ALA A 65 -11.53 4.78 -0.97
N TYR A 66 -10.88 3.64 -1.23
CA TYR A 66 -11.37 2.31 -0.87
C TYR A 66 -11.56 2.17 0.66
N LEU A 67 -10.57 2.59 1.46
CA LEU A 67 -10.68 2.55 2.92
C LEU A 67 -11.76 3.49 3.47
N LYS A 68 -11.91 4.68 2.88
CA LYS A 68 -12.93 5.66 3.27
C LYS A 68 -14.36 5.14 3.04
N GLN A 69 -14.55 4.23 2.10
CA GLN A 69 -15.83 3.56 1.81
C GLN A 69 -16.10 2.37 2.76
N GLY A 70 -15.22 2.10 3.73
CA GLY A 70 -15.33 0.94 4.61
C GLY A 70 -14.80 -0.35 3.98
N GLY A 71 -14.03 -0.24 2.90
CA GLY A 71 -13.35 -1.39 2.30
C GLY A 71 -12.45 -2.08 3.32
N THR A 72 -12.65 -3.38 3.50
CA THR A 72 -11.78 -4.20 4.34
C THR A 72 -10.82 -4.94 3.41
N PRO A 73 -9.58 -4.48 3.25
CA PRO A 73 -8.63 -5.16 2.38
C PRO A 73 -8.38 -6.57 2.92
N ALA A 74 -8.34 -7.55 2.02
CA ALA A 74 -7.91 -8.89 2.40
C ALA A 74 -6.47 -8.79 2.89
N HIS A 75 -6.22 -9.27 4.11
CA HIS A 75 -4.91 -9.19 4.74
C HIS A 75 -3.86 -9.86 3.84
N GLN A 76 -2.94 -9.06 3.28
CA GLN A 76 -1.84 -9.56 2.46
C GLN A 76 -0.68 -9.95 3.39
N THR A 77 -0.90 -10.87 4.34
CA THR A 77 0.21 -11.60 5.00
C THR A 77 0.86 -12.53 4.00
N GLN A 78 1.68 -11.97 3.14
CA GLN A 78 2.68 -12.70 2.38
C GLN A 78 4.06 -12.06 2.58
N ALA A 79 4.41 -11.74 3.83
CA ALA A 79 5.78 -11.38 4.19
C ALA A 79 6.78 -12.55 3.97
N THR A 80 6.40 -13.64 3.31
CA THR A 80 7.27 -14.79 3.04
C THR A 80 7.10 -15.42 1.63
N GLU A 81 6.15 -15.01 0.79
CA GLU A 81 5.95 -15.66 -0.53
C GLU A 81 6.63 -14.97 -1.73
N PHE A 82 7.44 -13.93 -1.50
CA PHE A 82 8.32 -13.38 -2.55
C PHE A 82 9.62 -14.18 -2.79
N ASN A 83 9.81 -15.32 -2.11
CA ASN A 83 10.91 -16.27 -2.40
C ASN A 83 10.41 -17.71 -2.56
N ALA A 84 9.35 -17.93 -3.33
CA ALA A 84 9.16 -19.22 -3.98
C ALA A 84 10.05 -19.26 -5.22
N VAL A 85 11.35 -19.49 -5.04
CA VAL A 85 12.20 -20.06 -6.08
C VAL A 85 11.75 -21.51 -6.28
N GLY A 86 10.63 -21.68 -6.96
CA GLY A 86 10.21 -22.96 -7.53
C GLY A 86 10.97 -23.21 -8.83
N GLU A 87 12.30 -23.14 -8.80
CA GLU A 87 13.11 -23.71 -9.88
C GLU A 87 12.87 -25.22 -9.84
N ALA A 88 12.23 -25.70 -10.90
CA ALA A 88 11.87 -27.08 -11.10
C ALA A 88 13.10 -27.97 -10.97
N GLY A 89 13.21 -28.67 -9.83
CA GLY A 89 13.98 -29.90 -9.72
C GLY A 89 13.30 -30.97 -10.57
N HIS A 90 13.49 -30.92 -11.89
CA HIS A 90 13.31 -32.09 -12.73
C HIS A 90 14.46 -33.05 -12.43
N SER A 91 14.19 -33.97 -11.52
CA SER A 91 14.82 -35.28 -11.50
C SER A 91 14.45 -36.02 -12.79
N ASP A 92 15.43 -36.38 -13.63
CA ASP A 92 15.39 -37.61 -14.43
C ASP A 92 16.76 -37.99 -15.01
N ALA A 93 16.96 -39.31 -15.07
CA ALA A 93 17.93 -40.09 -15.84
C ALA A 93 19.34 -40.34 -15.26
N GLY A 94 19.52 -41.60 -14.82
CA GLY A 94 20.49 -42.49 -15.48
C GLY A 94 21.75 -42.84 -14.71
#